data_AF-A0A923LSZ2-F1
#
_entry.id   AF-A0A923LSZ2-F1
#
_cell.length_a   1.000
_cell.length_b   1.000
_cell.length_c   1.000
_cell.angle_alpha   90.00
_cell.angle_beta   90.00
_cell.angle_gamma   90.00
#
_symmetry.space_group_name_H-M   'P 1'
#
loop_
_entity.id
_entity.type
_entity.pdbx_description
1 polymer ?
#
loop_
_entity_poly.entity_id
_entity_poly.type
_entity_poly.pdbx_seq_one_letter_code
_entity_poly.pdbx_strand_id
1 'polypeptide(L)' 'MLKAEVNGTHVTVEMHGSGLTPYADVMRLLLSVYDGLENTMIGAGDALLAYISDSIANGEFLKCAREGTEKT' A
#
# COMPACT_ATOMS: atom_id res chain seq x y z
N MET A 1 -12.45 9.28 -2.50
CA MET A 1 -11.90 9.97 -1.31
C MET A 1 -10.93 9.00 -0.64
N LEU A 2 -9.74 9.45 -0.28
CA LEU A 2 -8.70 8.65 0.37
C LEU A 2 -8.61 9.07 1.84
N LYS A 3 -8.90 8.17 2.77
CA LYS A 3 -8.67 8.37 4.20
C LYS A 3 -7.54 7.44 4.62
N ALA A 4 -6.42 8.00 5.06
CA ALA A 4 -5.31 7.23 5.59
C ALA A 4 -5.25 7.42 7.11
N GLU A 5 -5.13 6.33 7.85
CA GLU A 5 -4.94 6.31 9.30
C GLU A 5 -3.61 5.62 9.60
N VAL A 6 -2.77 6.27 10.42
CA VAL A 6 -1.46 5.74 10.81
C VAL A 6 -1.57 5.23 12.25
N ASN A 7 -1.39 3.92 12.43
CA ASN A 7 -1.37 3.27 13.74
C ASN A 7 -0.01 2.58 13.96
N GLY A 8 0.90 3.28 14.63
CA GLY A 8 2.27 2.82 14.84
C GLY A 8 3.00 2.62 13.51
N THR A 9 3.37 1.38 13.20
CA THR A 9 4.04 1.00 11.95
C THR A 9 3.08 0.66 10.81
N HIS A 10 1.76 0.72 11.05
CA HIS A 10 0.74 0.35 10.08
C HIS A 10 0.06 1.59 9.52
N VAL A 11 -0.10 1.63 8.20
CA VAL A 11 -0.91 2.65 7.53
C VAL A 11 -2.12 1.96 6.92
N THR A 12 -3.31 2.24 7.45
CA THR A 12 -4.57 1.76 6.91
C THR A 12 -5.11 2.80 5.95
N VAL A 13 -5.41 2.37 4.72
CA VAL A 13 -5.94 3.26 3.69
C VAL A 13 -7.35 2.83 3.31
N GLU A 14 -8.32 3.64 3.69
CA GLU A 14 -9.70 3.51 3.26
C GLU A 14 -9.91 4.29 1.96
N MET A 15 -10.22 3.54 0.90
CA MET A 15 -10.51 4.11 -0.42
C MET A 15 -12.00 4.05 -0.70
N HIS A 16 -12.65 5.21 -0.70
CA HIS A 16 -13.98 5.32 -1.27
C HIS A 16 -13.83 5.49 -2.77
N GLY A 17 -14.06 4.39 -3.48
CA GLY A 17 -13.86 4.27 -4.92
C GLY A 17 -14.60 5.34 -5.72
N SER A 18 -14.01 5.71 -6.85
CA SER A 18 -14.57 6.70 -7.78
C SER A 18 -15.64 6.14 -8.73
N GLY A 19 -15.99 4.85 -8.59
CA GLY A 19 -16.81 4.08 -9.53
C GLY A 19 -16.00 3.24 -10.53
N LEU A 20 -14.67 3.22 -10.44
CA LEU A 20 -13.78 2.33 -11.20
C LEU A 20 -13.62 0.95 -10.54
N THR A 21 -12.94 0.02 -11.21
CA THR A 21 -12.62 -1.29 -10.62
C THR A 21 -11.66 -1.13 -9.43
N PRO A 22 -11.79 -1.94 -8.37
CA PRO A 22 -10.91 -1.89 -7.20
C PRO A 22 -9.42 -1.95 -7.53
N TYR A 23 -9.04 -2.69 -8.58
CA TYR A 23 -7.68 -2.78 -9.06
C TYR A 23 -7.11 -1.41 -9.52
N ALA A 24 -7.91 -0.61 -10.23
CA ALA A 24 -7.48 0.69 -10.71
C ALA A 24 -7.22 1.68 -9.56
N ASP A 25 -8.06 1.62 -8.51
CA ASP A 25 -7.87 2.46 -7.33
C ASP A 25 -6.62 2.05 -6.53
N VAL A 26 -6.34 0.74 -6.41
CA VAL A 26 -5.11 0.25 -5.76
C VAL A 26 -3.86 0.67 -6.54
N MET A 27 -3.87 0.56 -7.87
CA MET A 27 -2.75 1.00 -8.69
C MET A 27 -2.48 2.50 -8.57
N ARG A 28 -3.54 3.33 -8.46
CA ARG A 28 -3.39 4.77 -8.22
C ARG A 28 -2.74 5.06 -6.87
N LEU A 29 -3.16 4.35 -5.82
CA LEU A 29 -2.56 4.49 -4.50
C LEU A 29 -1.06 4.15 -4.52
N LEU A 30 -0.70 3.01 -5.12
CA LEU A 30 0.70 2.59 -5.25
C LEU A 30 1.55 3.64 -5.99
N LEU A 31 1.04 4.20 -7.08
CA LEU A 31 1.71 5.27 -7.82
C LEU A 31 1.89 6.54 -6.96
N SER A 32 0.86 6.95 -6.21
CA SER A 32 0.96 8.12 -5.33
C SER A 32 1.97 7.93 -4.20
N VAL A 33 2.06 6.71 -3.63
CA VAL A 33 3.05 6.39 -2.59
C VAL A 33 4.46 6.35 -3.19
N TYR A 34 4.62 5.74 -4.37
CA TYR A 34 5.88 5.72 -5.10
C TYR A 34 6.40 7.15 -5.34
N ASP A 35 5.58 8.00 -5.95
CA ASP A 35 5.95 9.39 -6.23
C ASP A 35 6.28 10.15 -4.93
N GLY A 36 5.49 9.92 -3.87
CA GLY A 36 5.75 10.51 -2.56
C GLY A 36 7.13 10.15 -2.00
N LEU A 37 7.51 8.87 -2.06
CA LEU A 37 8.81 8.41 -1.57
C LEU A 37 9.97 8.86 -2.45
N GLU A 38 9.81 8.80 -3.77
CA GLU A 38 10.85 9.19 -4.72
C GLU A 38 11.21 10.69 -4.58
N ASN A 39 10.22 11.52 -4.25
CA ASN A 39 10.44 12.93 -3.95
C ASN A 39 11.17 13.19 -2.62
N THR A 40 11.24 12.20 -1.71
CA THR A 40 11.99 12.32 -0.45
C THR A 40 13.44 11.86 -0.58
N MET A 41 13.67 10.77 -1.32
CA MET A 41 14.98 10.19 -1.55
C MET A 41 14.94 9.42 -2.87
N ILE A 42 15.88 9.74 -3.77
CA ILE A 42 16.00 9.07 -5.07
C ILE A 42 16.22 7.57 -4.85
N GLY A 43 15.42 6.74 -5.51
CA GLY A 43 15.40 5.28 -5.41
C GLY A 43 14.58 4.71 -4.26
N ALA A 44 13.96 5.54 -3.41
CA ALA A 44 13.09 5.06 -2.34
C ALA A 44 11.78 4.47 -2.88
N GLY A 45 11.26 5.00 -4.00
CA GLY A 45 10.10 4.44 -4.68
C GLY A 45 10.41 3.04 -5.23
N ASP A 46 11.55 2.88 -5.89
CA ASP A 46 12.00 1.59 -6.43
C ASP A 46 12.21 0.54 -5.33
N ALA A 47 12.81 0.94 -4.21
CA ALA A 47 13.00 0.07 -3.05
C ALA A 47 11.66 -0.42 -2.47
N LEU A 48 10.63 0.44 -2.43
CA LEU A 48 9.30 0.05 -2.01
C LEU A 48 8.68 -0.98 -2.97
N LEU A 49 8.76 -0.75 -4.29
CA LEU A 49 8.20 -1.67 -5.28
C LEU A 49 8.89 -3.03 -5.25
N ALA A 50 10.21 -3.06 -5.07
CA ALA A 50 10.97 -4.29 -4.89
C ALA A 50 10.50 -5.05 -3.63
N TYR A 51 10.36 -4.36 -2.49
CA TYR A 51 9.86 -4.95 -1.26
C TYR A 51 8.45 -5.54 -1.41
N ILE A 52 7.52 -4.81 -2.07
CA ILE A 52 6.17 -5.30 -2.33
C ILE A 52 6.21 -6.56 -3.21
N SER A 53 7.03 -6.56 -4.25
CA SER A 53 7.18 -7.73 -5.14
C SER A 53 7.71 -8.94 -4.39
N ASP A 54 8.74 -8.77 -3.55
CA ASP A 54 9.31 -9.84 -2.72
C ASP A 54 8.31 -10.37 -1.69
N SER A 55 7.57 -9.50 -1.01
CA SER A 55 6.54 -9.91 -0.05
C SER A 55 5.37 -10.64 -0.72
N ILE A 56 5.03 -10.33 -1.97
CA ILE A 56 4.05 -11.11 -2.75
C ILE A 56 4.62 -12.48 -3.10
N ALA A 57 5.84 -12.55 -3.62
CA ALA A 57 6.50 -13.80 -3.99
C ALA A 57 6.68 -14.75 -2.80
N ASN A 58 6.96 -14.21 -1.62
CA ASN A 58 7.14 -14.95 -0.37
C ASN A 58 5.82 -15.24 0.37
N GLY A 59 4.68 -14.78 -0.14
CA GLY A 59 3.37 -14.99 0.48
C GLY A 59 3.12 -14.18 1.76
N GLU A 60 4.01 -13.25 2.10
CA GLU A 60 3.89 -12.37 3.28
C GLU A 60 2.69 -11.43 3.17
N PHE A 61 2.31 -11.05 1.95
CA PHE A 61 1.11 -10.24 1.71
C PHE A 61 -0.17 -10.91 2.24
N LEU A 62 -0.28 -12.24 2.11
CA LEU A 62 -1.41 -13.01 2.66
C LEU A 62 -1.39 -13.03 4.20
N LYS A 63 -0.21 -12.95 4.81
CA LYS A 63 -0.03 -12.90 6.26
C LYS A 63 -0.47 -11.54 6.82
N CYS A 64 0.00 -10.44 6.24
CA CYS A 64 -0.41 -9.09 6.64
C CYS A 64 -1.92 -8.84 6.42
N ALA A 65 -2.49 -9.36 5.33
CA ALA A 65 -3.93 -9.27 5.10
C ALA A 65 -4.76 -9.99 6.17
N ARG A 66 -4.26 -11.10 6.72
CA ARG A 66 -4.91 -11.82 7.83
C ARG A 66 -4.80 -11.07 9.15
N GLU A 67 -3.61 -10.57 9.47
CA GLU A 67 -3.35 -9.78 10.69
C GLU A 67 -4.23 -8.51 10.74
N GLY A 68 -4.46 -7.85 9.61
CA GLY A 68 -5.38 -6.70 9.52
C GLY A 68 -6.87 -7.02 9.65
N THR A 69 -7.27 -8.30 9.58
CA THR A 69 -8.67 -8.75 9.75
C THR A 69 -8.96 -9.32 11.13
N GLU A 70 -7.94 -9.57 11.95
CA GLU A 70 -8.13 -9.95 13.34
C GLU A 70 -8.53 -8.71 14.15
N LYS A 71 -9.64 -8.81 14.91
CA LYS A 71 -10.08 -7.74 15.80
C LYS A 71 -9.01 -7.54 16.89
N THR A 72 -8.35 -6.39 16.88
CA THR A 72 -7.70 -5.83 18.08
C THR A 72 -8.72 -5.52 19.16
#